data_AF-A0A923VPU6-F1
#
_entry.id   AF-A0A923VPU6-F1
#
_cell.length_a   1.000
_cell.length_b   1.000
_cell.length_c   1.000
_cell.angle_alpha   90.00
_cell.angle_beta   90.00
_cell.angle_gamma   90.00
#
_symmetry.space_group_name_H-M   'P 1'
#
loop_
_entity.id
_entity.type
_entity.pdbx_description
1 polymer ?
#
loop_
_entity_poly.entity_id
_entity_poly.type
_entity_poly.pdbx_seq_one_letter_code
_entity_poly.pdbx_strand_id
1 'polypeptide(L)'
;MNVTATEAKNRFGYVCVQAKSEPVFVEKDGRVDSVIVSFGQFEALRDAGNKEPAARRQRDFNRKYKAWIDEVNQDFEANGLWCDGLRMW
;
A
#
# COMPACT_ATOMS: atom_id res chain seq x y z
N MET A 1 10.06 17.69 -6.22
CA MET A 1 10.65 18.97 -5.77
C MET A 1 10.55 19.05 -4.26
N ASN A 2 11.57 19.54 -3.56
CA ASN A 2 11.50 19.80 -2.12
C ASN A 2 11.52 21.31 -1.87
N VAL A 3 10.63 21.79 -1.01
CA VAL A 3 10.52 23.20 -0.62
C VAL A 3 10.37 23.30 0.89
N THR A 4 10.89 24.36 1.49
CA THR A 4 10.65 24.62 2.90
C THR A 4 9.20 25.05 3.15
N ALA A 5 8.69 24.85 4.36
CA ALA A 5 7.36 25.33 4.77
C ALA A 5 7.20 26.84 4.54
N THR A 6 8.27 27.61 4.74
CA THR A 6 8.30 29.05 4.47
C THR A 6 8.17 29.37 2.99
N GLU A 7 8.87 28.66 2.12
CA GLU A 7 8.76 28.83 0.66
C GLU A 7 7.39 28.40 0.14
N ALA A 8 6.86 27.28 0.64
CA ALA A 8 5.52 26.81 0.29
C ALA A 8 4.46 27.84 0.66
N LYS A 9 4.57 28.47 1.83
CA LYS A 9 3.69 29.57 2.26
C LYS A 9 3.81 30.79 1.35
N ASN A 10 5.04 31.23 1.04
CA ASN A 10 5.29 32.46 0.30
C ASN A 10 5.00 32.33 -1.19
N ARG A 11 5.07 31.12 -1.76
CA ARG A 11 4.91 30.84 -3.20
C ARG A 11 3.84 29.79 -3.47
N PHE A 12 2.79 29.77 -2.65
CA PHE A 12 1.77 28.74 -2.68
C PHE A 12 1.17 28.52 -4.08
N GLY A 13 0.83 29.59 -4.80
CA GLY A 13 0.28 29.47 -6.17
C GLY A 13 1.22 28.76 -7.15
N TYR A 14 2.51 29.09 -7.14
CA TYR A 14 3.52 28.43 -7.96
C TYR A 14 3.68 26.96 -7.59
N VAL A 15 3.74 26.67 -6.28
CA VAL A 15 3.83 25.31 -5.76
C VAL A 15 2.62 24.47 -6.18
N CYS A 16 1.41 25.02 -6.15
CA CYS A 16 0.20 24.34 -6.62
C CYS A 16 0.23 24.04 -8.12
N VAL A 17 0.77 24.95 -8.95
CA VAL A 17 0.91 24.68 -10.39
C VAL A 17 1.88 23.53 -10.62
N GLN A 18 3.00 23.52 -9.91
CA GLN A 18 3.99 22.45 -10.01
C GLN A 18 3.47 21.11 -9.47
N ALA A 19 2.68 21.14 -8.39
CA ALA A 19 2.04 19.95 -7.81
C ALA A 19 1.04 19.26 -8.75
N LYS A 20 0.58 19.93 -9.82
CA LYS A 20 -0.28 19.31 -10.85
C LYS A 20 0.47 18.29 -11.71
N SER A 21 1.77 18.52 -11.96
CA SER A 21 2.60 17.61 -12.75
C SER A 21 3.35 16.62 -11.87
N GLU A 22 3.92 17.08 -10.76
CA GLU A 22 4.76 16.24 -9.89
C GLU A 22 4.56 16.56 -8.40
N PRO A 23 4.67 15.55 -7.50
CA PRO A 23 4.61 15.79 -6.06
C PRO A 23 5.65 16.81 -5.56
N VAL A 24 5.20 17.74 -4.73
CA VAL A 24 6.06 18.71 -4.04
C VAL A 24 6.11 18.37 -2.55
N PHE A 25 7.31 18.09 -2.05
CA PHE A 25 7.54 17.76 -0.65
C PHE A 25 7.82 19.05 0.13
N VAL A 26 7.09 19.23 1.21
CA VAL A 26 7.24 20.38 2.12
C VAL A 26 8.06 19.93 3.32
N GLU A 27 9.20 20.57 3.50
CA GLU A 27 10.12 20.32 4.59
C GLU A 27 9.91 21.32 5.72
N LYS A 28 9.93 20.81 6.95
CA LYS A 28 9.91 21.59 8.18
C LYS A 28 11.02 21.07 9.08
N ASP A 29 11.85 21.97 9.60
CA ASP A 29 12.96 21.63 10.50
C ASP A 29 13.89 20.54 9.94
N GLY A 30 14.14 20.56 8.62
CA GLY A 30 15.03 19.61 7.93
C GLY A 30 14.45 18.22 7.68
N ARG A 31 13.14 18.02 7.90
CA ARG A 31 12.44 16.77 7.61
C ARG A 31 11.25 17.02 6.69
N VAL A 32 10.94 16.05 5.84
CA VAL A 32 9.69 16.06 5.07
C VAL A 32 8.53 15.95 6.05
N ASP A 33 7.72 17.00 6.10
CA ASP A 33 6.55 17.09 6.98
C ASP A 33 5.28 16.72 6.21
N SER A 34 5.12 17.28 5.01
CA SER A 34 3.92 17.16 4.20
C SER A 34 4.25 17.02 2.71
N VAL A 35 3.31 16.53 1.91
CA VAL A 35 3.42 16.49 0.44
C VAL A 35 2.18 17.11 -0.19
N ILE A 36 2.38 17.91 -1.24
CA ILE A 36 1.32 18.50 -2.05
C ILE A 36 1.30 17.75 -3.38
N VAL A 37 0.13 17.23 -3.73
CA VAL A 37 -0.12 16.49 -4.98
C VAL A 37 -1.36 17.03 -5.66
N SER A 38 -1.53 16.72 -6.94
CA SER A 38 -2.78 16.99 -7.65
C SER A 38 -3.95 16.24 -7.02
N PHE A 39 -5.17 16.77 -7.18
CA PHE A 39 -6.37 16.09 -6.69
C PHE A 39 -6.53 14.68 -7.30
N GLY A 40 -6.29 14.52 -8.60
CA GLY A 40 -6.36 13.20 -9.24
C GLY A 40 -5.36 12.19 -8.70
N GLN A 41 -4.12 12.61 -8.40
CA GLN A 41 -3.14 11.75 -7.74
C GLN A 41 -3.58 11.40 -6.31
N PHE A 42 -4.15 12.36 -5.58
CA PHE A 42 -4.70 12.09 -4.25
C PHE A 42 -5.84 11.06 -4.30
N GLU A 43 -6.76 11.18 -5.25
CA GLU A 43 -7.84 10.19 -5.41
C GLU A 43 -7.29 8.80 -5.75
N ALA A 44 -6.34 8.70 -6.68
CA ALA A 44 -5.71 7.42 -7.01
C ALA A 44 -5.01 6.79 -5.79
N LEU A 45 -4.34 7.59 -4.96
CA LEU A 45 -3.71 7.13 -3.72
C LEU A 45 -4.74 6.71 -2.67
N ARG A 46 -5.81 7.49 -2.50
CA ARG A 46 -6.92 7.17 -1.60
C ARG A 46 -7.57 5.85 -1.98
N ASP A 47 -7.84 5.65 -3.27
CA ASP A 47 -8.50 4.44 -3.76
C ASP A 47 -7.58 3.22 -3.69
N ALA A 48 -6.27 3.40 -3.93
CA ALA A 48 -5.27 2.37 -3.69
C ALA A 48 -5.09 2.02 -2.20
N GLY A 49 -5.25 3.01 -1.32
CA GLY A 49 -5.21 2.85 0.14
C GLY A 49 -6.49 2.24 0.72
N ASN A 50 -7.63 2.44 0.05
CA ASN A 50 -8.92 1.83 0.41
C ASN A 50 -9.05 0.38 -0.04
N LYS A 51 -7.93 -0.31 -0.31
CA LYS A 51 -7.94 -1.76 -0.43
C LYS A 51 -8.45 -2.33 0.88
N GLU A 52 -9.45 -3.21 0.78
CA GLU A 52 -10.07 -3.92 1.90
C GLU A 52 -9.05 -4.26 3.00
N PRO A 53 -9.41 -4.06 4.29
CA PRO A 53 -8.51 -4.35 5.40
C PRO A 53 -7.88 -5.72 5.20
N ALA A 54 -6.57 -5.84 5.40
CA ALA A 54 -5.86 -7.12 5.21
C ALA A 54 -6.57 -8.27 5.95
N ALA A 55 -7.13 -7.99 7.12
CA ALA A 55 -7.95 -8.93 7.89
C ALA A 55 -9.24 -9.39 7.17
N ARG A 56 -9.93 -8.52 6.42
CA ARG A 56 -11.13 -8.92 5.67
C ARG A 56 -10.77 -9.78 4.46
N ARG A 57 -9.73 -9.39 3.72
CA ARG A 57 -9.17 -10.23 2.64
C ARG A 57 -8.73 -11.61 3.13
N GLN A 58 -8.06 -11.68 4.29
CA GLN A 58 -7.66 -12.95 4.89
C GLN A 58 -8.86 -13.81 5.27
N ARG A 59 -9.90 -13.23 5.87
CA ARG A 59 -11.14 -13.96 6.20
C ARG A 59 -11.84 -14.51 4.96
N ASP A 60 -11.95 -13.69 3.92
CA ASP A 60 -12.61 -14.09 2.67
C ASP A 60 -11.80 -15.16 1.92
N PHE A 61 -10.46 -15.05 1.94
CA PHE A 61 -9.55 -16.08 1.43
C PHE A 61 -9.71 -17.41 2.19
N ASN A 62 -9.63 -17.37 3.52
CA ASN A 62 -9.79 -18.57 4.36
C ASN A 62 -11.16 -19.20 4.20
N ARG A 63 -12.21 -18.40 4.02
CA ARG A 63 -13.56 -18.91 3.74
C ARG A 63 -13.64 -19.57 2.36
N LYS A 64 -13.11 -18.92 1.32
CA LYS A 64 -13.17 -19.41 -0.06
C LYS A 64 -12.39 -20.71 -0.24
N TYR A 65 -11.23 -20.83 0.40
CA TYR A 65 -10.32 -21.97 0.23
C TYR A 65 -10.28 -22.89 1.45
N LYS A 66 -11.30 -22.85 2.33
CA LYS A 66 -11.31 -23.62 3.58
C LYS A 66 -11.05 -25.10 3.35
N ALA A 67 -11.75 -25.70 2.39
CA ALA A 67 -11.63 -27.14 2.10
C ALA A 67 -10.20 -27.52 1.69
N TRP A 68 -9.56 -26.70 0.84
CA TRP A 68 -8.17 -26.90 0.44
C TRP A 68 -7.19 -26.69 1.60
N ILE A 69 -7.41 -25.67 2.44
CA ILE A 69 -6.58 -25.44 3.63
C ILE A 69 -6.68 -26.63 4.60
N ASP A 70 -7.88 -27.16 4.81
CA ASP A 70 -8.10 -28.31 5.69
C ASP A 70 -7.39 -29.57 5.14
N GLU A 71 -7.43 -29.80 3.82
CA GLU A 71 -6.74 -30.92 3.15
C GLU A 71 -5.23 -30.80 3.28
N VAL A 72 -4.65 -29.62 3.01
CA VAL A 72 -3.21 -29.37 3.17
C VAL A 72 -2.78 -29.52 4.62
N ASN A 73 -3.58 -29.07 5.59
CA ASN A 73 -3.29 -29.25 7.00
C ASN A 73 -3.34 -30.73 7.41
N GLN A 74 -4.30 -31.51 6.90
CA GLN A 74 -4.37 -32.95 7.15
C GLN A 74 -3.17 -33.68 6.59
N ASP A 75 -2.74 -33.34 5.38
CA ASP A 75 -1.55 -33.90 4.75
C ASP A 75 -0.28 -33.54 5.54
N PHE A 76 -0.19 -32.29 6.00
CA PHE A 76 0.91 -31.84 6.86
C PHE A 76 0.95 -32.56 8.21
N GLU A 77 -0.18 -32.77 8.88
CA GLU A 77 -0.24 -33.53 10.14
C GLU A 77 0.13 -35.01 9.94
N ALA A 78 -0.20 -35.59 8.79
CA ALA A 78 0.10 -36.99 8.47
C ALA A 78 1.56 -37.22 8.06
N ASN A 79 2.12 -36.33 7.24
CA ASN A 79 3.41 -36.52 6.58
C ASN A 79 4.52 -35.57 7.09
N GLY A 80 4.17 -34.58 7.92
CA GLY A 80 5.08 -33.62 8.56
C GLY A 80 5.65 -32.54 7.64
N LEU A 81 5.82 -32.82 6.35
CA LEU A 81 6.28 -31.88 5.33
C LEU A 81 5.16 -31.63 4.31
N TRP A 82 4.80 -30.36 4.13
CA TRP A 82 3.74 -29.92 3.20
C TRP A 82 4.01 -30.24 1.73
N CYS A 83 5.26 -30.60 1.40
CA CYS A 83 5.72 -30.95 0.06
C CYS A 83 6.17 -32.41 -0.05
N ASP A 84 5.95 -33.24 0.98
CA ASP A 84 6.35 -34.64 0.91
C ASP A 84 5.54 -35.38 -0.17
N GLY A 85 6.22 -36.10 -1.05
CA GLY A 85 5.59 -36.77 -2.20
C GLY A 85 5.25 -35.86 -3.41
N LEU A 86 5.39 -34.54 -3.32
CA LEU A 86 5.22 -33.64 -4.47
C LEU A 86 6.48 -33.63 -5.35
N ARG A 87 6.33 -33.98 -6.63
CA ARG A 87 7.42 -33.89 -7.61
C ARG A 87 7.56 -32.44 -8.07
N MET A 88 8.74 -31.86 -7.88
CA MET A 88 9.12 -30.62 -8.56
C MET A 88 9.22 -30.91 -10.06
N TRP A 89 8.43 -30.20 -10.87
CA TRP A 89 8.64 -30.13 -12.32
C TRP A 89 9.70 -29.08 -12.65
#